data_AF-A0A847YHM0-F1
#
_entry.id   AF-A0A847YHM0-F1
#
_cell.length_a   1.000
_cell.length_b   1.000
_cell.length_c   1.000
_cell.angle_alpha   90.00
_cell.angle_beta   90.00
_cell.angle_gamma   90.00
#
_symmetry.space_group_name_H-M   'P 1'
#
loop_
_entity.id
_entity.type
_entity.pdbx_description
1 polymer ?
#
loop_
_entity_poly.entity_id
_entity_poly.type
_entity_poly.pdbx_seq_one_letter_code
_entity_poly.pdbx_strand_id
1 'polypeptide(L)'
;MSTYQVVLIDKPRDWTPRSSDDLPLEAGVPRGELGEFPQLFAAFRHAAEYNEQSRSKNGTQWAVVVEKGAVGKIWQGMRICTPLEYKIAAIWWPMGWEPDSPLDVPRCVCKAQGAIQEEVMTYRRAIAVMEALNRQAMDGVGNMWYVIVAVEHEPISRTITYDPAGLQTSVEIRRIHVVQPVGSAGFGDCSHCPARAMDCAWLTESLNESGSMCP
;
A
#
# COMPACT_ATOMS: atom_id res chain seq x y z
N MET A 1 -13.01 -6.56 -10.15
CA MET A 1 -12.16 -5.44 -9.68
C MET A 1 -12.65 -5.01 -8.31
N SER A 2 -11.75 -4.86 -7.34
CA SER A 2 -12.08 -4.34 -6.02
C SER A 2 -12.54 -2.88 -6.12
N THR A 3 -13.63 -2.55 -5.44
CA THR A 3 -14.09 -1.17 -5.28
C THR A 3 -13.83 -0.75 -3.84
N TYR A 4 -13.27 0.43 -3.65
CA TYR A 4 -12.97 0.97 -2.33
C TYR A 4 -14.01 2.01 -1.94
N GLN A 5 -14.43 2.00 -0.69
CA GLN A 5 -15.42 2.93 -0.16
C GLN A 5 -14.80 3.70 0.99
N VAL A 6 -15.08 5.01 1.06
CA VAL A 6 -14.69 5.85 2.20
C VAL A 6 -15.91 6.00 3.10
N VAL A 7 -15.85 5.37 4.27
CA VAL A 7 -16.96 5.32 5.22
C VAL A 7 -16.66 6.20 6.43
N LEU A 8 -17.70 6.84 6.96
CA LEU A 8 -17.61 7.66 8.16
C LEU A 8 -17.94 6.86 9.41
N ILE A 9 -17.13 6.99 10.44
CA ILE A 9 -17.39 6.48 11.79
C ILE A 9 -17.42 7.63 12.78
N ASP A 10 -18.05 7.40 13.94
CA ASP A 10 -17.90 8.31 15.07
C ASP A 10 -16.46 8.24 15.59
N LYS A 11 -15.84 9.40 15.79
CA LYS A 11 -14.54 9.53 16.40
C LYS A 11 -14.67 9.32 17.92
N PRO A 12 -14.01 8.32 18.53
CA PRO A 12 -14.07 8.15 19.99
C PRO A 12 -13.52 9.39 20.71
N ARG A 13 -14.18 9.80 21.80
CA ARG A 13 -13.88 11.06 22.50
C ARG A 13 -12.44 11.11 23.04
N ASP A 14 -11.95 9.99 23.54
CA ASP A 14 -10.62 9.88 24.17
C ASP A 14 -9.54 9.42 23.18
N TRP A 15 -9.86 9.31 21.90
CA TRP A 15 -8.93 8.87 20.87
C TRP A 15 -8.28 10.03 20.12
N THR A 16 -6.95 10.05 20.15
CA THR A 16 -6.13 11.00 19.38
C THR A 16 -5.43 10.25 18.25
N PRO A 17 -5.83 10.45 16.97
CA PRO A 17 -5.22 9.77 15.85
C PRO A 17 -3.77 10.22 15.65
N ARG A 18 -2.88 9.26 15.39
CA ARG A 18 -1.45 9.49 15.14
C ARG A 18 -1.21 10.06 13.73
N SER A 19 -2.04 9.69 12.77
CA SER A 19 -2.00 10.10 11.37
C SER A 19 -3.42 10.34 10.84
N SER A 20 -3.52 10.90 9.62
CA SER A 20 -4.80 11.16 8.95
C SER A 20 -5.48 9.90 8.40
N ASP A 21 -4.82 8.76 8.43
CA ASP A 21 -5.34 7.45 8.04
C ASP A 21 -5.42 6.46 9.22
N ASP A 22 -5.17 6.91 10.45
CA ASP A 22 -5.19 6.05 11.64
C ASP A 22 -6.59 5.46 11.88
N LEU A 23 -6.65 4.33 12.59
CA LEU A 23 -7.89 3.63 12.91
C LEU A 23 -8.01 3.48 14.44
N PRO A 24 -9.18 3.76 15.04
CA PRO A 24 -9.38 3.45 16.45
C PRO A 24 -9.40 1.93 16.67
N LEU A 25 -9.07 1.48 17.89
CA LEU A 25 -9.06 0.05 18.25
C LEU A 25 -10.40 -0.64 17.96
N GLU A 26 -11.50 0.07 18.23
CA GLU A 26 -12.84 -0.35 17.88
C GLU A 26 -13.38 0.59 16.81
N ALA A 27 -13.43 0.11 15.57
CA ALA A 27 -14.13 0.80 14.50
C ALA A 27 -15.63 0.80 14.85
N GLY A 28 -16.16 2.00 15.15
CA GLY A 28 -17.58 2.17 15.47
C GLY A 28 -18.51 1.79 14.31
N VAL A 29 -19.80 2.01 14.47
CA VAL A 29 -20.79 1.72 13.41
C VAL A 29 -20.64 2.73 12.26
N PRO A 30 -20.70 2.30 10.98
CA PRO A 30 -20.70 3.22 9.86
C PRO A 30 -21.88 4.19 9.96
N ARG A 31 -21.62 5.49 9.83
CA ARG A 31 -22.63 6.57 9.88
C ARG A 31 -23.03 7.08 8.50
N GLY A 32 -22.23 6.78 7.48
CA GLY A 32 -22.45 7.22 6.12
C GLY A 32 -21.23 6.95 5.26
N GLU A 33 -21.32 7.40 4.01
CA GLU A 33 -20.30 7.24 2.99
C GLU A 33 -19.91 8.62 2.44
N LEU A 34 -18.60 8.84 2.24
CA LEU A 34 -18.08 10.00 1.52
C LEU A 34 -17.97 9.76 0.01
N GLY A 35 -17.68 8.52 -0.40
CA GLY A 35 -17.76 8.10 -1.79
C GLY A 35 -17.15 6.72 -2.07
N GLU A 36 -17.32 6.29 -3.32
CA GLU A 36 -16.72 5.07 -3.89
C GLU A 36 -15.60 5.41 -4.88
N PHE A 37 -14.56 4.60 -4.88
CA PHE A 37 -13.36 4.81 -5.66
C PHE A 37 -12.90 3.49 -6.30
N PRO A 38 -12.53 3.49 -7.58
CA PRO A 38 -11.96 2.32 -8.24
C PRO A 38 -10.50 2.06 -7.84
N GLN A 39 -9.83 3.02 -7.19
CA GLN A 39 -8.42 2.95 -6.82
C GLN A 39 -8.21 3.24 -5.33
N LEU A 40 -7.40 2.41 -4.67
CA LEU A 40 -7.10 2.51 -3.24
C LEU A 40 -6.55 3.88 -2.86
N PHE A 41 -5.50 4.34 -3.54
CA PHE A 41 -4.83 5.60 -3.18
C PHE A 41 -5.71 6.83 -3.40
N ALA A 42 -6.69 6.77 -4.31
CA ALA A 42 -7.69 7.82 -4.47
C ALA A 42 -8.63 7.86 -3.25
N ALA A 43 -9.14 6.70 -2.81
CA ALA A 43 -9.95 6.59 -1.60
C ALA A 43 -9.19 7.08 -0.35
N PHE A 44 -7.93 6.67 -0.21
CA PHE A 44 -7.06 7.08 0.90
C PHE A 44 -6.82 8.57 0.94
N ARG A 45 -6.51 9.19 -0.20
CA ARG A 45 -6.30 10.63 -0.27
C ARG A 45 -7.56 11.38 0.15
N HIS A 46 -8.72 10.94 -0.34
CA HIS A 46 -10.00 11.54 0.02
C HIS A 46 -10.31 11.40 1.52
N ALA A 47 -10.08 10.22 2.10
CA ALA A 47 -10.24 9.99 3.54
C ALA A 47 -9.29 10.85 4.38
N ALA A 48 -8.01 10.90 3.99
CA ALA A 48 -6.98 11.68 4.68
C ALA A 48 -7.29 13.18 4.64
N GLU A 49 -7.68 13.71 3.48
CA GLU A 49 -8.08 15.11 3.32
C GLU A 49 -9.29 15.46 4.20
N TYR A 50 -10.30 14.59 4.24
CA TYR A 50 -11.44 14.75 5.14
C TYR A 50 -11.01 14.75 6.61
N ASN A 51 -10.16 13.80 7.00
CA ASN A 51 -9.70 13.65 8.38
C ASN A 51 -8.84 14.82 8.85
N GLU A 52 -8.00 15.38 7.99
CA GLU A 52 -7.21 16.58 8.28
C GLU A 52 -8.13 17.80 8.50
N GLN A 53 -9.12 17.99 7.63
CA GLN A 53 -10.10 19.07 7.77
C GLN A 53 -10.95 18.89 9.03
N SER A 54 -11.45 17.68 9.28
CA SER A 54 -12.23 17.32 10.46
C SER A 54 -11.43 17.60 11.74
N ARG A 55 -10.15 17.19 11.77
CA ARG A 55 -9.24 17.44 12.90
C ARG A 55 -9.07 18.93 13.19
N SER A 56 -8.95 19.77 12.16
CA SER A 56 -8.81 21.22 12.33
C SER A 56 -10.07 21.89 12.93
N LYS A 57 -11.25 21.26 12.77
CA LYS A 57 -12.55 21.78 13.22
C LYS A 57 -13.10 21.08 14.47
N ASN A 58 -12.29 20.27 15.16
CA ASN A 58 -12.74 19.38 16.25
C ASN A 58 -13.94 18.50 15.84
N GLY A 59 -13.92 17.98 14.61
CA GLY A 59 -14.98 17.13 14.09
C GLY A 59 -15.16 15.85 14.91
N THR A 60 -16.41 15.40 14.99
CA THR A 60 -16.83 14.19 15.72
C THR A 60 -16.81 12.93 14.86
N GLN A 61 -16.43 13.05 13.59
CA GLN A 61 -16.41 11.96 12.62
C GLN A 61 -15.02 11.74 12.05
N TRP A 62 -14.75 10.49 11.68
CA TRP A 62 -13.51 10.04 11.07
C TRP A 62 -13.79 9.17 9.84
N ALA A 63 -13.05 9.39 8.77
CA ALA A 63 -13.13 8.64 7.53
C ALA A 63 -12.17 7.43 7.57
N VAL A 64 -12.68 6.28 7.15
CA VAL A 64 -11.99 5.00 7.09
C VAL A 64 -12.13 4.44 5.68
N VAL A 65 -11.08 3.87 5.12
CA VAL A 65 -11.15 3.22 3.80
C VAL A 65 -11.43 1.75 3.98
N VAL A 66 -12.43 1.24 3.27
CA VAL A 66 -12.80 -0.18 3.26
C VAL A 66 -12.87 -0.72 1.83
N GLU A 67 -12.69 -2.03 1.68
CA GLU A 67 -12.98 -2.74 0.44
C GLU A 67 -14.45 -3.18 0.41
N LYS A 68 -15.18 -2.72 -0.61
CA LYS A 68 -16.59 -3.06 -0.82
C LYS A 68 -16.74 -4.52 -1.25
N GLY A 69 -17.65 -5.23 -0.59
CA GLY A 69 -17.94 -6.64 -0.87
C GLY A 69 -16.93 -7.63 -0.27
N ALA A 70 -15.92 -7.14 0.46
CA ALA A 70 -15.02 -7.96 1.24
C ALA A 70 -15.35 -7.82 2.73
N VAL A 71 -15.35 -8.93 3.46
CA VAL A 71 -15.60 -8.95 4.91
C VAL A 71 -14.27 -8.96 5.65
N GLY A 72 -14.08 -8.00 6.55
CA GLY A 72 -12.93 -7.92 7.44
C GLY A 72 -13.12 -8.75 8.71
N LYS A 73 -12.03 -8.89 9.46
CA LYS A 73 -11.98 -9.44 10.81
C LYS A 73 -12.32 -8.40 11.86
N ILE A 74 -11.89 -7.15 11.66
CA ILE A 74 -12.04 -6.08 12.64
C ILE A 74 -13.46 -5.50 12.55
N TRP A 75 -13.98 -5.35 11.33
CA TRP A 75 -15.30 -4.79 11.09
C TRP A 75 -16.24 -5.80 10.44
N GLN A 76 -17.38 -6.06 11.08
CA GLN A 76 -18.37 -6.97 10.51
C GLN A 76 -18.97 -6.39 9.23
N GLY A 77 -18.80 -7.12 8.12
CA GLY A 77 -19.39 -6.80 6.81
C GLY A 77 -18.51 -5.96 5.88
N MET A 78 -17.38 -5.43 6.34
CA MET A 78 -16.47 -4.61 5.52
C MET A 78 -15.01 -4.90 5.89
N ARG A 79 -14.10 -4.96 4.91
CA ARG A 79 -12.66 -5.14 5.18
C ARG A 79 -11.96 -3.81 5.25
N ILE A 80 -11.36 -3.49 6.40
CA ILE A 80 -10.65 -2.22 6.57
C ILE A 80 -9.31 -2.25 5.83
N CYS A 81 -9.04 -1.20 5.07
CA CYS A 81 -7.78 -1.01 4.36
C CYS A 81 -6.81 -0.06 5.10
N THR A 82 -7.34 0.92 5.85
CA THR A 82 -6.61 1.92 6.67
C THR A 82 -6.26 1.44 8.08
N PRO A 83 -5.12 1.87 8.68
CA PRO A 83 -4.04 2.66 8.06
C PRO A 83 -3.19 1.83 7.07
N LEU A 84 -2.46 2.51 6.18
CA LEU A 84 -1.42 1.82 5.39
C LEU A 84 -0.12 1.79 6.15
N GLU A 85 0.53 0.65 6.13
CA GLU A 85 1.92 0.53 6.55
C GLU A 85 2.81 0.71 5.32
N TYR A 86 3.78 1.62 5.39
CA TYR A 86 4.73 1.83 4.31
C TYR A 86 6.03 1.11 4.63
N LYS A 87 6.62 0.49 3.61
CA LYS A 87 7.90 -0.22 3.66
C LYS A 87 8.71 0.08 2.40
N ILE A 88 10.00 -0.20 2.44
CA ILE A 88 10.87 -0.16 1.26
C ILE A 88 11.11 -1.59 0.78
N ALA A 89 10.92 -1.79 -0.52
CA ALA A 89 11.31 -3.02 -1.21
C ALA A 89 12.38 -2.69 -2.25
N ALA A 90 13.40 -3.54 -2.30
CA ALA A 90 14.37 -3.51 -3.39
C ALA A 90 13.83 -4.35 -4.56
N ILE A 91 13.94 -3.80 -5.75
CA ILE A 91 13.61 -4.45 -7.01
C ILE A 91 14.87 -4.47 -7.88
N TRP A 92 14.95 -5.41 -8.82
CA TRP A 92 16.00 -5.34 -9.82
C TRP A 92 15.78 -4.12 -10.71
N TRP A 93 16.86 -3.44 -11.10
CA TRP A 93 16.82 -2.38 -12.10
C TRP A 93 16.30 -2.97 -13.42
N PRO A 94 15.06 -2.66 -13.86
CA PRO A 94 14.48 -3.33 -15.02
C PRO A 94 15.30 -3.07 -16.28
N MET A 95 15.52 -4.12 -17.07
CA MET A 95 16.27 -4.02 -18.32
C MET A 95 15.62 -3.00 -19.26
N GLY A 96 16.42 -2.08 -19.81
CA GLY A 96 15.94 -1.07 -20.76
C GLY A 96 15.03 0.00 -20.16
N TRP A 97 14.96 0.06 -18.83
CA TRP A 97 14.34 1.15 -18.08
C TRP A 97 15.41 2.11 -17.56
N GLU A 98 15.19 3.40 -17.75
CA GLU A 98 16.10 4.46 -17.31
C GLU A 98 15.30 5.47 -16.47
N PRO A 99 15.59 5.61 -15.16
CA PRO A 99 14.95 6.61 -14.32
C PRO A 99 15.56 8.00 -14.57
N ASP A 100 14.70 9.00 -14.69
CA ASP A 100 15.07 10.42 -14.78
C ASP A 100 15.18 11.06 -13.39
N SER A 101 14.62 10.40 -12.38
CA SER A 101 14.53 10.90 -11.01
C SER A 101 14.67 9.74 -10.01
N PRO A 102 15.26 9.98 -8.81
CA PRO A 102 15.33 8.98 -7.74
C PRO A 102 13.94 8.60 -7.18
N LEU A 103 12.89 9.31 -7.57
CA LEU A 103 11.51 9.02 -7.19
C LEU A 103 10.74 8.22 -8.24
N ASP A 104 11.35 7.93 -9.38
CA ASP A 104 10.68 7.22 -10.47
C ASP A 104 10.35 5.78 -10.07
N VAL A 105 9.20 5.31 -10.54
CA VAL A 105 8.71 3.96 -10.27
C VAL A 105 8.43 3.27 -11.60
N PRO A 106 9.01 2.10 -11.88
CA PRO A 106 8.75 1.41 -13.13
C PRO A 106 7.29 0.95 -13.20
N ARG A 107 6.71 0.95 -14.40
CA ARG A 107 5.32 0.51 -14.64
C ARG A 107 5.09 -0.97 -14.34
N CYS A 108 6.14 -1.77 -14.37
CA CYS A 108 6.08 -3.21 -14.18
C CYS A 108 7.15 -3.61 -13.16
N VAL A 109 6.74 -4.35 -12.12
CA VAL A 109 7.65 -4.90 -11.11
C VAL A 109 7.39 -6.40 -11.03
N CYS A 110 8.33 -7.21 -11.53
CA CYS A 110 8.12 -8.65 -11.63
C CYS A 110 8.45 -9.41 -10.33
N LYS A 111 9.30 -8.86 -9.46
CA LYS A 111 9.54 -9.38 -8.10
C LYS A 111 10.41 -8.42 -7.28
N ALA A 112 10.07 -8.23 -6.00
CA ALA A 112 11.04 -7.71 -5.03
C ALA A 112 12.15 -8.73 -4.81
N GLN A 113 13.41 -8.29 -4.82
CA GLN A 113 14.54 -9.13 -4.42
C GLN A 113 14.89 -8.86 -2.96
N GLY A 114 15.05 -9.93 -2.19
CA GLY A 114 15.33 -9.86 -0.76
C GLY A 114 14.09 -9.65 0.11
N ALA A 115 14.31 -9.50 1.42
CA ALA A 115 13.24 -9.18 2.36
C ALA A 115 12.80 -7.73 2.15
N ILE A 116 11.48 -7.50 2.10
CA ILE A 116 10.92 -6.17 2.32
C ILE A 116 11.42 -5.71 3.68
N GLN A 117 11.92 -4.47 3.76
CA GLN A 117 12.38 -3.93 5.04
C GLN A 117 11.25 -4.08 6.08
N GLU A 118 11.53 -4.76 7.19
CA GLU A 118 10.52 -5.08 8.19
C GLU A 118 10.02 -3.83 8.94
N GLU A 119 10.87 -2.81 9.03
CA GLU A 119 10.55 -1.54 9.69
C GLU A 119 9.40 -0.83 8.97
N VAL A 120 8.25 -0.79 9.64
CA VAL A 120 7.11 0.03 9.23
C VAL A 120 7.47 1.50 9.41
N MET A 121 7.22 2.29 8.38
CA MET A 121 7.52 3.71 8.38
C MET A 121 6.31 4.56 7.97
N THR A 122 6.38 5.84 8.30
CA THR A 122 5.42 6.83 7.79
C THR A 122 5.69 7.08 6.31
N TYR A 123 4.67 7.51 5.57
CA TYR A 123 4.81 7.81 4.13
C TYR A 123 5.95 8.81 3.83
N ARG A 124 6.05 9.89 4.63
CA ARG A 124 7.12 10.89 4.46
C ARG A 124 8.51 10.30 4.67
N ARG A 125 8.67 9.43 5.66
CA ARG A 125 9.94 8.73 5.91
C ARG A 125 10.24 7.75 4.78
N ALA A 126 9.23 7.06 4.24
CA ALA A 126 9.39 6.17 3.10
C ALA A 126 9.88 6.90 1.85
N ILE A 127 9.32 8.07 1.53
CA ILE A 127 9.83 8.91 0.44
C ILE A 127 11.29 9.27 0.66
N ALA A 128 11.64 9.81 1.83
CA ALA A 128 13.01 10.25 2.10
C ALA A 128 14.02 9.10 2.01
N VAL A 129 13.67 7.91 2.49
CA VAL A 129 14.53 6.72 2.41
C VAL A 129 14.66 6.25 0.97
N MET A 130 13.56 6.13 0.24
CA MET A 130 13.57 5.71 -1.18
C MET A 130 14.42 6.66 -2.02
N GLU A 131 14.23 7.98 -1.87
CA GLU A 131 15.00 9.00 -2.58
C GLU A 131 16.49 8.87 -2.32
N ALA A 132 16.88 8.69 -1.05
CA ALA A 132 18.28 8.56 -0.67
C ALA A 132 18.92 7.30 -1.25
N LEU A 133 18.22 6.16 -1.19
CA LEU A 133 18.71 4.88 -1.73
C LEU A 133 18.82 4.91 -3.26
N ASN A 134 17.81 5.46 -3.94
CA ASN A 134 17.82 5.55 -5.40
C ASN A 134 18.84 6.57 -5.91
N ARG A 135 19.08 7.68 -5.19
CA ARG A 135 20.17 8.61 -5.55
C ARG A 135 21.53 7.91 -5.48
N GLN A 136 21.77 7.10 -4.45
CA GLN A 136 22.98 6.28 -4.38
C GLN A 136 23.07 5.26 -5.53
N ALA A 137 21.94 4.68 -5.93
CA ALA A 137 21.89 3.76 -7.07
C ALA A 137 22.19 4.47 -8.40
N MET A 138 21.72 5.70 -8.59
CA MET A 138 22.00 6.53 -9.78
C MET A 138 23.47 6.97 -9.83
N ASP A 139 24.06 7.32 -8.68
CA ASP A 139 25.45 7.79 -8.60
C ASP A 139 26.48 6.64 -8.68
N GLY A 140 26.04 5.38 -8.54
CA GLY A 140 26.88 4.20 -8.43
C GLY A 140 26.62 3.13 -9.50
N VAL A 141 27.38 2.03 -9.44
CA VAL A 141 27.20 0.85 -10.33
C VAL A 141 26.27 -0.17 -9.66
N GLY A 142 25.11 0.29 -9.20
CA GLY A 142 24.09 -0.57 -8.61
C GLY A 142 23.19 -1.19 -9.68
N ASN A 143 22.70 -2.41 -9.44
CA ASN A 143 21.67 -3.05 -10.26
C ASN A 143 20.32 -3.14 -9.54
N MET A 144 20.17 -2.41 -8.43
CA MET A 144 18.98 -2.40 -7.59
C MET A 144 18.31 -1.04 -7.67
N TRP A 145 16.99 -1.06 -7.69
CA TRP A 145 16.15 0.11 -7.52
C TRP A 145 15.24 -0.11 -6.31
N TYR A 146 14.81 0.97 -5.66
CA TYR A 146 14.01 0.89 -4.45
C TYR A 146 12.65 1.52 -4.69
N VAL A 147 11.60 0.84 -4.22
CA VAL A 147 10.22 1.31 -4.32
C VAL A 147 9.56 1.31 -2.95
N ILE A 148 8.62 2.21 -2.77
CA ILE A 148 7.74 2.21 -1.59
C ILE A 148 6.63 1.19 -1.82
N VAL A 149 6.43 0.35 -0.82
CA VAL A 149 5.31 -0.60 -0.76
C VAL A 149 4.37 -0.15 0.34
N ALA A 150 3.09 0.03 0.01
CA ALA A 150 2.02 0.22 0.97
C ALA A 150 1.31 -1.11 1.21
N VAL A 151 1.19 -1.49 2.49
CA VAL A 151 0.55 -2.73 2.93
C VAL A 151 -0.78 -2.38 3.58
N GLU A 152 -1.85 -3.04 3.12
CA GLU A 152 -3.18 -2.83 3.68
C GLU A 152 -3.30 -3.38 5.12
N HIS A 153 -4.15 -2.72 5.92
CA HIS A 153 -4.29 -3.01 7.34
C HIS A 153 -4.82 -4.41 7.65
N GLU A 154 -5.85 -4.87 6.93
CA GLU A 154 -6.41 -6.20 7.16
C GLU A 154 -5.91 -7.24 6.14
N PRO A 155 -5.54 -8.46 6.59
CA PRO A 155 -5.14 -9.53 5.70
C PRO A 155 -6.32 -10.05 4.87
N ILE A 156 -6.03 -10.43 3.63
CA ILE A 156 -6.98 -11.07 2.72
C ILE A 156 -7.17 -12.57 3.03
N SER A 157 -6.18 -13.19 3.68
CA SER A 157 -6.25 -14.59 4.13
C SER A 157 -5.39 -14.80 5.37
N ARG A 158 -5.77 -15.76 6.21
CA ARG A 158 -4.97 -16.21 7.36
C ARG A 158 -5.10 -17.71 7.54
N THR A 159 -3.96 -18.37 7.64
CA THR A 159 -3.87 -19.78 7.99
C THR A 159 -3.32 -19.87 9.41
N ILE A 160 -4.02 -20.61 10.27
CA ILE A 160 -3.58 -20.90 11.63
C ILE A 160 -3.29 -22.39 11.71
N THR A 161 -2.07 -22.75 12.08
CA THR A 161 -1.66 -24.13 12.32
C THR A 161 -1.25 -24.29 13.77
N TYR A 162 -1.57 -25.44 14.34
CA TYR A 162 -1.14 -25.83 15.67
C TYR A 162 -0.18 -26.99 15.54
N ASP A 163 0.96 -26.91 16.23
CA ASP A 163 1.84 -28.06 16.34
C ASP A 163 1.33 -29.06 17.40
N PRO A 164 1.91 -30.27 17.50
CA PRO A 164 1.52 -31.25 18.52
C PRO A 164 1.76 -30.80 19.97
N ALA A 165 2.57 -29.76 20.20
CA ALA A 165 2.77 -29.14 21.52
C ALA A 165 1.74 -28.04 21.82
N GLY A 166 0.82 -27.76 20.88
CA GLY A 166 -0.19 -26.72 21.00
C GLY A 166 0.31 -25.31 20.64
N LEU A 167 1.52 -25.17 20.09
CA LEU A 167 2.03 -23.88 19.64
C LEU A 167 1.27 -23.43 18.38
N GLN A 168 0.71 -22.23 18.46
CA GLN A 168 0.01 -21.62 17.35
C GLN A 168 0.99 -20.89 16.42
N THR A 169 1.03 -21.29 15.16
CA THR A 169 1.67 -20.53 14.08
C THR A 169 0.58 -19.91 13.21
N SER A 170 0.72 -18.63 12.87
CA SER A 170 -0.20 -17.98 11.93
C SER A 170 0.51 -17.34 10.76
N VAL A 171 0.05 -17.66 9.55
CA VAL A 171 0.48 -17.04 8.30
C VAL A 171 -0.63 -16.10 7.85
N GLU A 172 -0.29 -14.84 7.60
CA GLU A 172 -1.22 -13.84 7.07
C GLU A 172 -0.79 -13.41 5.67
N ILE A 173 -1.75 -13.37 4.75
CA ILE A 173 -1.55 -12.85 3.40
C ILE A 173 -2.21 -11.47 3.35
N ARG A 174 -1.45 -10.44 3.00
CA ARG A 174 -1.90 -9.05 2.89
C ARG A 174 -1.71 -8.54 1.47
N ARG A 175 -2.61 -7.65 1.04
CA ARG A 175 -2.45 -6.97 -0.25
C ARG A 175 -1.40 -5.87 -0.10
N ILE A 176 -0.50 -5.82 -1.07
CA ILE A 176 0.55 -4.80 -1.15
C ILE A 176 0.38 -3.98 -2.43
N HIS A 177 0.81 -2.73 -2.38
CA HIS A 177 0.71 -1.78 -3.49
C HIS A 177 2.03 -1.07 -3.66
N VAL A 178 2.54 -1.00 -4.89
CA VAL A 178 3.69 -0.14 -5.20
C VAL A 178 3.19 1.30 -5.26
N VAL A 179 3.81 2.17 -4.47
CA VAL A 179 3.41 3.58 -4.39
C VAL A 179 4.22 4.41 -5.38
N GLN A 180 3.53 5.15 -6.25
CA GLN A 180 4.13 6.26 -6.97
C GLN A 180 4.09 7.51 -6.07
N PRO A 181 5.24 8.10 -5.68
CA PRO A 181 5.25 9.33 -4.92
C PRO A 181 4.51 10.46 -5.65
N VAL A 182 3.83 11.33 -4.92
CA VAL A 182 3.14 12.48 -5.53
C VAL A 182 4.15 13.57 -5.88
N GLY A 183 4.08 14.11 -7.10
CA GLY A 183 4.91 15.24 -7.54
C GLY A 183 5.83 14.87 -8.71
N SER A 184 7.13 15.16 -8.59
CA SER A 184 8.18 14.96 -9.63
C SER A 184 8.58 13.50 -9.86
N ALA A 185 7.74 12.55 -9.44
CA ALA A 185 7.95 11.13 -9.70
C ALA A 185 7.31 10.76 -11.04
N GLY A 186 8.14 10.40 -12.00
CA GLY A 186 7.73 9.83 -13.28
C GLY A 186 7.75 8.31 -13.24
N PHE A 187 7.65 7.74 -14.44
CA PHE A 187 7.79 6.31 -14.67
C PHE A 187 9.16 5.95 -15.25
N GLY A 188 10.10 6.91 -15.33
CA GLY A 188 11.31 6.83 -16.15
C GLY A 188 11.02 6.64 -17.65
N ASP A 189 12.08 6.57 -18.44
CA ASP A 189 12.01 6.11 -19.82
C ASP A 189 11.99 4.58 -19.85
N CYS A 190 11.02 4.03 -20.57
CA CYS A 190 10.87 2.59 -20.79
C CYS A 190 10.84 2.26 -22.29
N SER A 191 11.33 3.17 -23.13
CA SER A 191 11.36 3.02 -24.59
C SER A 191 12.14 1.79 -25.05
N HIS A 192 13.10 1.34 -24.24
CA HIS A 192 13.97 0.19 -24.49
C HIS A 192 13.63 -1.04 -23.65
N CYS A 193 12.58 -0.97 -22.82
CA CYS A 193 12.17 -2.08 -21.99
C CYS A 193 11.65 -3.26 -22.82
N PRO A 194 12.10 -4.51 -22.57
CA PRO A 194 11.46 -5.71 -23.12
C PRO A 194 9.98 -5.80 -22.75
N ALA A 195 9.62 -5.31 -21.56
CA ALA A 195 8.25 -5.25 -21.05
C ALA A 195 7.34 -4.27 -21.82
N ARG A 196 7.87 -3.42 -22.73
CA ARG A 196 7.06 -2.55 -23.60
C ARG A 196 6.14 -3.35 -24.54
N ALA A 197 6.50 -4.60 -24.84
CA ALA A 197 5.69 -5.54 -25.60
C ALA A 197 4.66 -6.30 -24.73
N MET A 198 4.71 -6.14 -23.41
CA MET A 198 3.81 -6.78 -22.47
C MET A 198 2.75 -5.77 -22.00
N ASP A 199 1.49 -6.18 -21.99
CA ASP A 199 0.44 -5.43 -21.30
C ASP A 199 0.66 -5.53 -19.79
N CYS A 200 1.53 -4.69 -19.23
CA CYS A 200 1.76 -4.60 -17.78
C CYS A 200 0.53 -4.10 -17.00
N ALA A 201 -0.59 -3.86 -17.66
CA ALA A 201 -1.81 -3.34 -17.08
C ALA A 201 -2.56 -4.32 -16.15
N TRP A 202 -2.05 -5.52 -15.87
CA TRP A 202 -2.81 -6.58 -15.17
C TRP A 202 -2.12 -7.25 -13.96
N LEU A 203 -1.18 -6.58 -13.27
CA LEU A 203 -0.75 -7.03 -11.93
C LEU A 203 -1.70 -6.57 -10.81
N THR A 204 -3.02 -6.63 -11.05
CA THR A 204 -4.06 -6.64 -10.02
C THR A 204 -4.58 -8.03 -9.70
N GLU A 205 -4.08 -9.08 -10.36
CA GLU A 205 -4.53 -10.45 -10.14
C GLU A 205 -3.42 -11.35 -9.56
N SER A 206 -3.70 -11.88 -8.38
CA SER A 206 -3.14 -13.10 -7.81
C SER A 206 -1.61 -13.25 -7.75
N LEU A 207 -1.02 -12.84 -6.63
CA LEU A 207 0.11 -13.59 -6.07
C LEU A 207 -0.44 -14.84 -5.36
N ASN A 208 -0.98 -15.77 -6.14
CA ASN A 208 -1.18 -17.16 -5.74
C ASN A 208 -0.54 -18.03 -6.82
N GLU A 209 0.61 -18.60 -6.45
CA GLU A 209 1.25 -19.79 -7.00
C GLU A 209 1.66 -19.82 -8.50
N SER A 210 2.93 -20.17 -8.70
CA SER A 210 3.53 -20.63 -9.97
C SER A 210 3.49 -19.62 -11.13
N GLY A 211 4.25 -18.53 -10.99
CA GLY A 211 4.52 -17.59 -12.08
C GLY A 211 5.59 -18.13 -13.03
N SER A 212 5.16 -18.49 -14.24
CA SER A 212 6.02 -18.57 -15.41
C SER A 212 6.84 -17.29 -15.54
N MET A 213 8.12 -17.47 -15.86
CA MET A 213 9.07 -16.43 -16.19
C MET A 213 8.44 -15.35 -17.09
N CYS A 214 8.50 -14.08 -16.68
CA CYS A 214 8.81 -13.06 -17.68
C CYS A 214 10.16 -13.49 -18.29
N PRO A 215 10.26 -13.64 -19.61
CA PRO A 215 11.53 -14.00 -20.23
C PRO A 215 12.63 -12.98 -19.88
#